data_AF-W9K9T4-F1
#
_entry.id   AF-W9K9T4-F1
#
_cell.length_a   1.000
_cell.length_b   1.000
_cell.length_c   1.000
_cell.angle_alpha   90.00
_cell.angle_beta   90.00
_cell.angle_gamma   90.00
#
_symmetry.space_group_name_H-M   'P 1'
#
loop_
_entity.id
_entity.type
_entity.pdbx_description
1 polymer ?
#
loop_
_entity_poly.entity_id
_entity_poly.type
_entity_poly.pdbx_seq_one_letter_code
_entity_poly.pdbx_strand_id
1 'polypeptide(L)'
;MARCSQGSAGNALALQFAAQGFRVFATARSLKTLSNLAEAGIEILTLDVTQPESIAAVKSQIASRTGGSLDILFNNAGALYEAPAIEADAARVRSLFSTNVFGLMEMVTAFTPLLLASVPSGHEPTIINVASVLARLPSPFTSAYNATKAAVAAYSDTLRLEVQPLGIRVVTLYMG
;
A
#
# COMPACT_ATOMS: atom_id res chain seq x y z
N MET A 1 -4.84 -1.16 -5.31
CA MET A 1 -3.50 -0.54 -5.28
C MET A 1 -3.54 0.82 -4.63
N ALA A 2 -2.72 1.08 -3.62
CA ALA A 2 -2.67 2.38 -2.94
C ALA A 2 -1.63 3.33 -3.57
N ARG A 3 -2.03 4.60 -3.80
CA ARG A 3 -1.21 5.70 -4.38
C ARG A 3 -0.69 5.43 -5.80
N CYS A 4 -1.56 5.60 -6.79
CA CYS A 4 -1.27 5.37 -8.21
C CYS A 4 -1.20 6.67 -9.05
N SER A 5 -0.91 7.82 -8.44
CA SER A 5 -0.76 9.10 -9.15
C SER A 5 0.27 8.99 -10.29
N GLN A 6 0.01 9.68 -11.40
CA GLN A 6 0.88 9.68 -12.58
C GLN A 6 2.37 9.87 -12.23
N GLY A 7 3.23 9.02 -12.79
CA GLY A 7 4.67 9.00 -12.51
C GLY A 7 5.09 8.20 -11.26
N SER A 8 4.14 7.68 -10.46
CA SER A 8 4.47 6.79 -9.34
C SER A 8 4.69 5.34 -9.80
N ALA A 9 5.44 4.55 -9.02
CA ALA A 9 5.55 3.12 -9.24
C ALA A 9 4.19 2.40 -9.21
N GLY A 10 3.27 2.88 -8.37
CA GLY A 10 1.89 2.38 -8.33
C GLY A 10 1.11 2.64 -9.63
N ASN A 11 1.41 3.72 -10.35
CA ASN A 11 0.80 3.99 -11.67
C ASN A 11 1.32 3.01 -12.74
N ALA A 12 2.63 2.83 -12.81
CA ALA A 12 3.26 1.93 -13.78
C ALA A 12 2.83 0.47 -13.55
N LEU A 13 2.78 0.04 -12.29
CA LEU A 13 2.28 -1.29 -11.93
C LEU A 13 0.80 -1.45 -12.28
N ALA A 14 -0.05 -0.45 -11.99
CA ALA A 14 -1.48 -0.54 -12.33
C ALA A 14 -1.70 -0.78 -13.83
N LEU A 15 -0.97 -0.07 -14.69
CA LEU A 15 -1.00 -0.28 -16.14
C LEU A 15 -0.53 -1.69 -16.52
N GLN A 16 0.57 -2.15 -15.92
CA GLN A 16 1.12 -3.48 -16.25
C GLN A 16 0.19 -4.61 -15.80
N PHE A 17 -0.43 -4.52 -14.62
CA PHE A 17 -1.40 -5.50 -14.16
C PHE A 17 -2.65 -5.51 -15.05
N ALA A 18 -3.15 -4.34 -15.44
CA ALA A 18 -4.27 -4.24 -16.38
C ALA A 18 -3.93 -4.88 -17.74
N ALA A 19 -2.72 -4.64 -18.27
CA ALA A 19 -2.24 -5.25 -19.52
C ALA A 19 -2.13 -6.79 -19.43
N GLN A 20 -1.93 -7.34 -18.23
CA GLN A 20 -1.91 -8.79 -17.96
C GLN A 20 -3.31 -9.37 -17.68
N GLY A 21 -4.37 -8.59 -17.86
CA GLY A 21 -5.76 -9.03 -17.67
C GLY A 21 -6.27 -8.99 -16.23
N PHE A 22 -5.51 -8.42 -15.29
CA PHE A 22 -5.99 -8.23 -13.93
C PHE A 22 -7.01 -7.09 -13.89
N ARG A 23 -8.04 -7.27 -13.06
CA ARG A 23 -8.95 -6.19 -12.69
C ARG A 23 -8.29 -5.33 -11.61
N VAL A 24 -7.95 -4.08 -11.96
CA VAL A 24 -7.20 -3.19 -11.09
C VAL A 24 -8.08 -2.09 -10.49
N PHE A 25 -8.00 -1.93 -9.16
CA PHE A 25 -8.53 -0.78 -8.44
C PHE A 25 -7.36 0.13 -8.06
N ALA A 26 -7.17 1.23 -8.77
CA ALA A 26 -6.12 2.21 -8.51
C ALA A 26 -6.64 3.31 -7.58
N THR A 27 -5.89 3.69 -6.55
CA THR A 27 -6.35 4.71 -5.59
C THR A 27 -5.36 5.85 -5.39
N ALA A 28 -5.90 7.02 -5.07
CA ALA A 28 -5.15 8.20 -4.65
C ALA A 28 -6.04 9.16 -3.85
N ARG A 29 -5.44 10.16 -3.18
CA ARG A 29 -6.19 11.22 -2.50
C ARG A 29 -6.96 12.13 -3.47
N SER A 30 -6.47 12.26 -4.70
CA SER A 30 -7.11 13.07 -5.75
C SER A 30 -7.21 12.28 -7.04
N LEU A 31 -8.45 12.07 -7.51
CA LEU A 31 -8.75 11.35 -8.75
C LEU A 31 -8.16 12.04 -9.99
N LYS A 32 -7.95 13.37 -9.94
CA LYS A 32 -7.31 14.11 -11.03
C LYS A 32 -5.92 13.57 -11.38
N THR A 33 -5.23 12.98 -10.39
CA THR A 33 -3.88 12.40 -10.59
C THR A 33 -3.90 11.01 -11.23
N LEU A 34 -5.10 10.44 -11.48
CA LEU A 34 -5.32 9.10 -12.01
C LEU A 34 -5.98 9.10 -13.40
N SER A 35 -6.08 10.25 -14.08
CA SER A 35 -6.77 10.37 -15.38
C SER A 35 -6.24 9.37 -16.41
N ASN A 36 -4.92 9.21 -16.49
CA ASN A 36 -4.28 8.27 -17.41
C ASN A 36 -4.66 6.80 -17.15
N LEU A 37 -4.95 6.43 -15.89
CA LEU A 37 -5.39 5.09 -15.55
C LEU A 37 -6.87 4.89 -15.91
N ALA A 38 -7.71 5.89 -15.67
CA ALA A 38 -9.10 5.86 -16.07
C ALA A 38 -9.25 5.75 -17.60
N GLU A 39 -8.43 6.49 -18.35
CA GLU A 39 -8.36 6.41 -19.82
C GLU A 39 -7.94 5.00 -20.30
N ALA A 40 -7.10 4.31 -19.53
CA ALA A 40 -6.71 2.93 -19.77
C ALA A 40 -7.76 1.88 -19.29
N GLY A 41 -8.95 2.32 -18.88
CA GLY A 41 -10.04 1.45 -18.40
C GLY A 41 -9.86 0.90 -16.99
N ILE A 42 -8.90 1.42 -16.21
CA ILE A 42 -8.67 1.01 -14.82
C ILE A 42 -9.66 1.71 -13.89
N GLU A 43 -10.21 0.97 -12.93
CA GLU A 43 -11.13 1.52 -11.95
C GLU A 43 -10.39 2.39 -10.92
N ILE A 44 -10.78 3.65 -10.80
CA ILE A 44 -10.15 4.60 -9.88
C ILE A 44 -11.04 4.88 -8.66
N LEU A 45 -10.43 4.92 -7.46
CA LEU A 45 -11.12 5.21 -6.19
C LEU A 45 -10.34 6.23 -5.36
N THR A 46 -11.04 7.06 -4.60
CA THR A 46 -10.40 7.99 -3.67
C THR A 46 -10.02 7.25 -2.39
N LEU A 47 -8.75 7.35 -1.98
CA LEU A 47 -8.26 6.76 -0.74
C LEU A 47 -7.27 7.70 -0.06
N ASP A 48 -7.53 8.00 1.21
CA ASP A 48 -6.52 8.46 2.15
C ASP A 48 -6.26 7.37 3.19
N VAL A 49 -5.03 6.85 3.21
CA VAL A 49 -4.64 5.76 4.13
C VAL A 49 -4.48 6.23 5.57
N THR A 50 -4.50 7.54 5.83
CA THR A 50 -4.46 8.06 7.21
C THR A 50 -5.85 8.27 7.81
N GLN A 51 -6.91 7.91 7.07
CA GLN A 51 -8.29 8.12 7.48
C GLN A 51 -9.06 6.79 7.47
N PRO A 52 -9.39 6.22 8.64
CA PRO A 52 -10.07 4.93 8.75
C PRO A 52 -11.39 4.86 7.97
N GLU A 53 -12.16 5.95 7.94
CA GLU A 53 -13.41 6.06 7.20
C GLU A 53 -13.19 6.00 5.67
N SER A 54 -12.06 6.54 5.18
CA SER A 54 -11.69 6.45 3.77
C SER A 54 -11.33 5.02 3.38
N ILE A 55 -10.57 4.32 4.24
CA ILE A 55 -10.23 2.91 4.07
C ILE A 55 -11.49 2.05 4.04
N ALA A 56 -12.41 2.26 5.00
CA ALA A 56 -13.66 1.51 5.09
C ALA A 56 -14.56 1.72 3.87
N ALA A 57 -14.66 2.96 3.38
CA ALA A 57 -15.44 3.29 2.19
C ALA A 57 -14.89 2.59 0.94
N VAL A 58 -13.56 2.58 0.76
CA VAL A 58 -12.92 1.90 -0.39
C VAL A 58 -13.07 0.40 -0.30
N LYS A 59 -12.91 -0.20 0.89
CA LYS A 59 -13.16 -1.62 1.13
C LYS A 59 -14.58 -2.01 0.74
N SER A 60 -15.58 -1.24 1.16
CA SER A 60 -16.99 -1.49 0.83
C SER A 60 -17.24 -1.43 -0.68
N GLN A 61 -16.67 -0.44 -1.36
CA GLN A 61 -16.78 -0.31 -2.82
C GLN A 61 -16.09 -1.44 -3.58
N ILE A 62 -14.93 -1.92 -3.11
CA ILE A 62 -14.26 -3.06 -3.73
C ILE A 62 -15.07 -4.33 -3.51
N ALA A 63 -15.51 -4.59 -2.28
CA ALA A 63 -16.29 -5.77 -1.94
C ALA A 63 -17.58 -5.88 -2.76
N SER A 64 -18.32 -4.78 -2.94
CA SER A 64 -19.54 -4.79 -3.75
C SER A 64 -19.28 -5.05 -5.23
N ARG A 65 -18.12 -4.61 -5.74
CA ARG A 65 -17.72 -4.77 -7.15
C ARG A 65 -17.13 -6.14 -7.47
N THR A 66 -16.47 -6.78 -6.51
CA THR A 66 -15.76 -8.07 -6.72
C THR A 66 -16.53 -9.28 -6.20
N GLY A 67 -17.66 -9.08 -5.51
CA GLY A 67 -18.35 -10.18 -4.83
C GLY A 67 -17.70 -10.56 -3.49
N GLY A 68 -16.91 -9.66 -2.90
CA GLY A 68 -16.36 -9.81 -1.56
C GLY A 68 -14.96 -10.42 -1.48
N SER A 69 -14.24 -10.55 -2.59
CA SER A 69 -12.87 -11.06 -2.62
C SER A 69 -11.86 -10.06 -3.17
N LEU A 70 -10.59 -10.23 -2.83
CA LEU A 70 -9.46 -9.49 -3.37
C LEU A 70 -8.24 -10.41 -3.45
N ASP A 71 -7.58 -10.52 -4.60
CA ASP A 71 -6.40 -11.38 -4.73
C ASP A 71 -5.10 -10.68 -4.32
N ILE A 72 -4.97 -9.37 -4.58
CA ILE A 72 -3.72 -8.64 -4.34
C ILE A 72 -3.98 -7.32 -3.63
N LEU A 73 -3.36 -7.12 -2.47
CA LEU A 73 -3.28 -5.85 -1.77
C LEU A 73 -1.89 -5.24 -1.95
N PHE A 74 -1.79 -4.13 -2.69
CA PHE A 74 -0.54 -3.41 -2.92
C PHE A 74 -0.49 -2.10 -2.10
N ASN A 75 0.29 -2.10 -1.02
CA ASN A 75 0.49 -0.98 -0.09
C ASN A 75 1.72 -0.15 -0.48
N ASN A 76 1.48 0.90 -1.28
CA ASN A 76 2.53 1.79 -1.79
C ASN A 76 2.38 3.25 -1.35
N ALA A 77 1.31 3.60 -0.63
CA ALA A 77 1.19 4.93 -0.06
C ALA A 77 2.38 5.20 0.89
N GLY A 78 3.17 6.23 0.58
CA GLY A 78 4.25 6.66 1.46
C GLY A 78 4.85 8.01 1.05
N ALA A 79 5.22 8.82 2.02
CA ALA A 79 5.90 10.10 1.82
C ALA A 79 7.37 10.01 2.21
N LEU A 80 8.17 10.95 1.70
CA LEU A 80 9.55 11.20 2.10
C LEU A 80 9.56 12.49 2.94
N TYR A 81 10.40 12.52 3.97
CA TYR A 81 10.71 13.72 4.73
C TYR A 81 12.20 13.75 5.00
N GLU A 82 12.83 14.85 4.60
CA GLU A 82 14.27 15.09 4.73
C GLU A 82 14.52 16.21 5.74
N ALA A 83 15.25 15.89 6.79
CA ALA A 83 15.74 16.81 7.81
C ALA A 83 16.88 16.17 8.61
N PRO A 84 17.84 16.95 9.15
CA PRO A 84 18.74 16.45 10.18
C PRO A 84 17.94 15.87 11.34
N ALA A 85 18.38 14.73 11.88
CA ALA A 85 17.62 14.01 12.90
C ALA A 85 17.33 14.86 14.15
N ILE A 86 18.27 15.73 14.51
CA ILE A 86 18.21 16.62 15.68
C ILE A 86 17.38 17.89 15.44
N GLU A 87 16.98 18.17 14.20
CA GLU A 87 16.20 19.35 13.79
C GLU A 87 14.84 18.96 13.17
N ALA A 88 14.50 17.66 13.20
CA ALA A 88 13.29 17.16 12.58
C ALA A 88 12.03 17.71 13.27
N ASP A 89 11.08 18.21 12.48
CA ASP A 89 9.79 18.66 12.95
C ASP A 89 8.96 17.46 13.43
N ALA A 90 8.64 17.42 14.72
CA ALA A 90 7.91 16.32 15.35
C ALA A 90 6.52 16.09 14.73
N ALA A 91 5.82 17.14 14.27
CA ALA A 91 4.53 17.01 13.61
C ALA A 91 4.69 16.37 12.22
N ARG A 92 5.73 16.76 11.46
CA ARG A 92 6.04 16.13 10.17
C ARG A 92 6.47 14.67 10.34
N VAL A 93 7.24 14.35 11.37
CA VAL A 93 7.60 12.96 11.71
C VAL A 93 6.34 12.14 12.03
N ARG A 94 5.42 12.65 12.86
CA ARG A 94 4.16 11.96 13.15
C ARG A 94 3.35 11.71 11.88
N SER A 95 3.18 12.72 11.02
CA SER A 95 2.47 12.58 9.74
C SER A 95 3.13 11.55 8.81
N LEU A 96 4.47 11.50 8.79
CA LEU A 96 5.22 10.50 8.05
C LEU A 96 4.92 9.08 8.53
N PHE A 97 4.91 8.85 9.84
CA PHE A 97 4.54 7.56 10.44
C PHE A 97 3.07 7.21 10.20
N SER A 98 2.15 8.17 10.31
CA SER A 98 0.73 8.00 9.98
C SER A 98 0.53 7.47 8.57
N THR A 99 1.26 8.02 7.59
CA THR A 99 1.14 7.57 6.20
C THR A 99 1.88 6.26 5.94
N ASN A 100 3.16 6.19 6.31
CA ASN A 100 4.05 5.10 5.90
C ASN A 100 3.86 3.81 6.69
N VAL A 101 3.43 3.92 7.96
CA VAL A 101 3.38 2.79 8.90
C VAL A 101 1.94 2.51 9.30
N PHE A 102 1.26 3.44 9.99
CA PHE A 102 -0.07 3.18 10.53
C PHE A 102 -1.10 2.96 9.42
N GLY A 103 -1.11 3.81 8.39
CA GLY A 103 -1.99 3.61 7.25
C GLY A 103 -1.76 2.30 6.50
N LEU A 104 -0.52 1.81 6.42
CA LEU A 104 -0.22 0.49 5.86
C LEU A 104 -0.81 -0.63 6.73
N MET A 105 -0.60 -0.58 8.05
CA MET A 105 -1.13 -1.57 8.98
C MET A 105 -2.67 -1.59 8.95
N GLU A 106 -3.31 -0.43 8.94
CA GLU A 106 -4.77 -0.32 8.84
C GLU A 106 -5.30 -0.86 7.51
N MET A 107 -4.62 -0.59 6.39
CA MET A 107 -4.96 -1.19 5.10
C MET A 107 -4.86 -2.72 5.13
N VAL A 108 -3.81 -3.28 5.74
CA VAL A 108 -3.71 -4.73 5.92
C VAL A 108 -4.89 -5.25 6.73
N THR A 109 -5.12 -4.73 7.94
CA THR A 109 -6.22 -5.18 8.80
C THR A 109 -7.58 -5.08 8.11
N ALA A 110 -7.86 -3.96 7.41
CA ALA A 110 -9.13 -3.73 6.76
C ALA A 110 -9.38 -4.71 5.60
N PHE A 111 -8.35 -5.02 4.80
CA PHE A 111 -8.49 -5.81 3.57
C PHE A 111 -8.22 -7.30 3.74
N THR A 112 -7.59 -7.75 4.83
CA THR A 112 -7.37 -9.18 5.12
C THR A 112 -8.63 -10.04 4.96
N PRO A 113 -9.84 -9.63 5.42
CA PRO A 113 -11.05 -10.42 5.19
C PRO A 113 -11.36 -10.69 3.70
N LEU A 114 -11.07 -9.74 2.80
CA LEU A 114 -11.29 -9.91 1.36
C LEU A 114 -10.22 -10.85 0.74
N LEU A 115 -8.99 -10.81 1.26
CA LEU A 115 -7.91 -11.72 0.86
C LEU A 115 -8.22 -13.16 1.29
N LEU A 116 -8.69 -13.35 2.52
CA LEU A 116 -9.11 -14.66 3.03
C LEU A 116 -10.25 -15.26 2.17
N ALA A 117 -11.19 -14.42 1.72
CA ALA A 117 -12.27 -14.85 0.84
C ALA A 117 -11.79 -15.30 -0.56
N SER A 118 -10.59 -14.90 -0.99
CA SER A 118 -9.98 -15.35 -2.25
C SER A 118 -9.27 -16.72 -2.13
N VAL A 119 -8.84 -17.12 -0.93
CA VAL A 119 -8.10 -18.39 -0.71
C VAL A 119 -8.79 -19.63 -1.31
N PRO A 120 -10.12 -19.84 -1.15
CA PRO A 120 -10.79 -21.02 -1.71
C PRO A 120 -10.85 -21.05 -3.25
N SER A 121 -10.58 -19.93 -3.93
CA SER A 121 -10.62 -19.83 -5.39
C SER A 121 -9.41 -20.48 -6.08
N GLY A 122 -8.43 -20.99 -5.31
CA GLY A 122 -7.21 -21.60 -5.84
C GLY A 122 -6.14 -20.59 -6.27
N HIS A 123 -6.40 -19.29 -6.07
CA HIS A 123 -5.40 -18.24 -6.19
C HIS A 123 -4.48 -18.23 -4.95
N GLU A 124 -3.34 -17.54 -5.03
CA GLU A 124 -2.46 -17.26 -3.89
C GLU A 124 -2.63 -15.79 -3.49
N PRO A 125 -3.57 -15.43 -2.59
CA PRO A 125 -3.79 -14.04 -2.21
C PRO A 125 -2.51 -13.44 -1.64
N THR A 126 -2.14 -12.25 -2.10
CA THR A 126 -0.83 -11.66 -1.82
C THR A 126 -0.95 -10.24 -1.29
N ILE A 127 -0.33 -9.97 -0.14
CA ILE A 127 -0.08 -8.63 0.39
C ILE A 127 1.32 -8.21 -0.05
N ILE A 128 1.43 -7.06 -0.71
CA ILE A 128 2.69 -6.47 -1.14
C ILE A 128 2.88 -5.15 -0.41
N ASN A 129 3.90 -5.08 0.44
CA ASN A 129 4.24 -3.90 1.22
C ASN A 129 5.51 -3.25 0.65
N VAL A 130 5.43 -1.96 0.30
CA VAL A 130 6.56 -1.22 -0.27
C VAL A 130 7.43 -0.61 0.85
N ALA A 131 8.56 -1.26 1.11
CA ALA A 131 9.65 -0.74 1.93
C ALA A 131 10.57 0.17 1.09
N SER A 132 11.82 0.33 1.51
CA SER A 132 12.88 1.02 0.75
C SER A 132 14.22 0.40 1.09
N VAL A 133 15.20 0.47 0.19
CA VAL A 133 16.60 0.16 0.51
C VAL A 133 17.09 0.94 1.75
N LEU A 134 16.52 2.13 1.99
CA LEU A 134 16.79 2.96 3.16
C LEU A 134 16.28 2.37 4.50
N ALA A 135 15.53 1.27 4.46
CA ALA A 135 15.24 0.46 5.64
C ALA A 135 16.50 -0.26 6.18
N ARG A 136 17.52 -0.44 5.34
CA ARG A 136 18.75 -1.19 5.67
C ARG A 136 20.02 -0.37 5.45
N LEU A 137 19.97 0.64 4.57
CA LEU A 137 21.09 1.52 4.26
C LEU A 137 20.83 2.93 4.81
N PRO A 138 21.48 3.34 5.91
CA PRO A 138 21.37 4.70 6.42
C PRO A 138 21.78 5.72 5.37
N SER A 139 20.99 6.78 5.20
CA SER A 139 21.32 7.95 4.39
C SER A 139 21.17 9.20 5.25
N PRO A 140 22.09 10.20 5.13
CA PRO A 140 21.94 11.46 5.82
C PRO A 140 20.59 12.13 5.53
N PHE A 141 20.09 12.87 6.52
CA PHE A 141 18.83 13.63 6.47
C PHE A 141 17.54 12.82 6.30
N THR A 142 17.60 11.49 6.16
CA THR A 142 16.39 10.65 6.00
C THR A 142 16.07 9.83 7.23
N SER A 143 16.60 10.16 8.42
CA SER A 143 16.50 9.34 9.64
C SER A 143 15.06 8.91 9.98
N ALA A 144 14.11 9.85 9.95
CA ALA A 144 12.70 9.56 10.20
C ALA A 144 12.09 8.67 9.11
N TYR A 145 12.42 8.91 7.84
CA TYR A 145 11.97 8.08 6.73
C TYR A 145 12.53 6.64 6.84
N ASN A 146 13.82 6.50 7.08
CA ASN A 146 14.50 5.22 7.29
C ASN A 146 13.83 4.44 8.42
N ALA A 147 13.53 5.12 9.54
CA ALA A 147 12.80 4.51 10.65
C ALA A 147 11.42 3.98 10.22
N THR A 148 10.65 4.74 9.43
CA THR A 148 9.36 4.23 8.92
C THR A 148 9.52 3.01 8.00
N LYS A 149 10.54 3.00 7.13
CA LYS A 149 10.75 1.90 6.20
C LYS A 149 11.34 0.66 6.88
N ALA A 150 12.14 0.83 7.93
CA ALA A 150 12.55 -0.25 8.82
C ALA A 150 11.36 -0.85 9.57
N ALA A 151 10.44 -0.01 10.08
CA ALA A 151 9.21 -0.48 10.71
C ALA A 151 8.33 -1.29 9.75
N VAL A 152 8.15 -0.83 8.51
CA VAL A 152 7.42 -1.58 7.46
C VAL A 152 8.08 -2.91 7.15
N ALA A 153 9.41 -2.95 7.06
CA ALA A 153 10.15 -4.19 6.83
C ALA A 153 9.93 -5.21 7.96
N ALA A 154 10.16 -4.80 9.21
CA ALA A 154 9.97 -5.65 10.38
C ALA A 154 8.51 -6.13 10.51
N TYR A 155 7.54 -5.23 10.34
CA TYR A 155 6.12 -5.57 10.34
C TYR A 155 5.79 -6.62 9.27
N SER A 156 6.29 -6.45 8.05
CA SER A 156 6.01 -7.37 6.95
C SER A 156 6.63 -8.75 7.17
N ASP A 157 7.79 -8.83 7.83
CA ASP A 157 8.43 -10.11 8.16
C ASP A 157 7.63 -10.90 9.21
N THR A 158 7.13 -10.22 10.25
CA THR A 158 6.24 -10.85 11.22
C THR A 158 4.89 -11.21 10.61
N LEU A 159 4.25 -10.29 9.88
CA LEU A 159 2.96 -10.52 9.23
C LEU A 159 2.98 -11.77 8.34
N ARG A 160 4.09 -11.99 7.61
CA ARG A 160 4.27 -13.17 6.75
C ARG A 160 4.10 -14.48 7.52
N LEU A 161 4.66 -14.57 8.72
CA LEU A 161 4.56 -15.76 9.56
C LEU A 161 3.14 -15.95 10.10
N GLU A 162 2.47 -14.84 10.44
CA GLU A 162 1.12 -14.86 11.00
C GLU A 162 0.05 -15.27 9.98
N VAL A 163 0.17 -14.83 8.73
CA VAL A 163 -0.87 -15.06 7.70
C VAL A 163 -0.56 -16.21 6.75
N GLN A 164 0.67 -16.75 6.75
CA GLN A 164 1.02 -17.93 5.95
C GLN A 164 0.11 -19.14 6.25
N PRO A 165 -0.19 -19.50 7.51
CA PRO A 165 -1.11 -20.61 7.80
C PRO A 165 -2.53 -20.39 7.27
N LEU A 166 -2.89 -19.13 6.98
CA LEU A 166 -4.17 -18.74 6.42
C LEU A 166 -4.19 -18.76 4.88
N GLY A 167 -3.07 -19.16 4.24
CA GLY A 167 -2.95 -19.21 2.78
C GLY A 167 -2.69 -17.86 2.12
N ILE A 168 -2.28 -16.83 2.88
CA ILE A 168 -1.95 -15.51 2.34
C ILE A 168 -0.43 -15.36 2.26
N ARG A 169 0.06 -14.90 1.11
CA ARG A 169 1.47 -14.57 0.89
C ARG A 169 1.76 -13.11 1.24
N VAL A 170 2.93 -12.84 1.82
CA VAL A 170 3.40 -11.47 2.07
C VAL A 170 4.75 -11.23 1.39
N VAL A 171 4.79 -10.22 0.53
CA VAL A 171 5.98 -9.78 -0.21
C VAL A 171 6.39 -8.39 0.26
N THR A 172 7.64 -8.24 0.69
CA THR A 172 8.24 -6.94 0.99
C THR A 172 9.04 -6.46 -0.21
N LEU A 173 8.63 -5.37 -0.84
CA LEU A 173 9.34 -4.77 -1.97
C LEU A 173 10.28 -3.67 -1.47
N TYR A 174 11.59 -3.86 -1.65
CA TYR A 174 12.61 -2.84 -1.31
C TYR A 174 12.91 -1.98 -2.54
N MET A 175 12.29 -0.80 -2.63
CA MET A 175 12.56 0.14 -3.71
C MET A 175 13.79 1.02 -3.41
N GLY A 176 14.62 1.21 -4.44
CA GLY A 176 15.80 2.09 -4.44
C GLY A 176 15.46 3.56 -4.63
#